data_AF-A0A2U3LI02-F1
#
_entry.id   AF-A0A2U3LI02-F1
#
_cell.length_a   1.000
_cell.length_b   1.000
_cell.length_c   1.000
_cell.angle_alpha   90.00
_cell.angle_beta   90.00
_cell.angle_gamma   90.00
#
_symmetry.space_group_name_H-M   'P 1'
#
loop_
_entity.id
_entity.type
_entity.pdbx_description
1 polymer ?
#
loop_
_entity_poly.entity_id
_entity_poly.type
_entity_poly.pdbx_seq_one_letter_code
_entity_poly.pdbx_strand_id
1 'polypeptide(L)'
;MYEISNTISYDNTMKQQTAKPKPEQEARFCLESSRWINVGGSENSNQSKDHFVREQGEKALELIRESFQKTDGIPSLFVISPFTTVKAGLKRMISTMPEYKTDKRIQEWAEKHIGTVHTFQGKEAEEVIFLLGCDKNALDTVRWVNNNIVNVAVTRAKYRLYIIGDYTVWQHALVMQKVKCIMDSYALRALKEIAEAPEKKADKKLVEALLKQVPNSESFQVNGQIEEILVNTFQAALEDVWTDQSLLTEKQMNDFGFSAVSIEALEPCVAKSMVWSIRLYFLFDRMKERFSLNDVDLAAVP
;
A
#
# COMPACT_ATOMS: atom_id res chain seq x y z
N MET A 1 0.10 -5.45 -7.51
CA MET A 1 1.04 -6.59 -7.63
C MET A 1 1.62 -6.67 -9.03
N TYR A 2 0.77 -6.87 -10.06
CA TYR A 2 1.20 -6.89 -11.46
C TYR A 2 2.08 -5.70 -11.84
N GLU A 3 1.60 -4.48 -11.60
CA GLU A 3 2.33 -3.27 -11.96
C GLU A 3 3.68 -3.16 -11.25
N ILE A 4 3.70 -3.39 -9.93
CA ILE A 4 4.95 -3.44 -9.14
C ILE A 4 5.94 -4.41 -9.77
N SER A 5 5.53 -5.66 -10.02
CA SER A 5 6.40 -6.69 -10.61
C SER A 5 6.89 -6.28 -12.00
N ASN A 6 5.99 -5.81 -12.85
CA ASN A 6 6.27 -5.40 -14.23
C ASN A 6 7.31 -4.27 -14.27
N THR A 7 7.17 -3.28 -13.38
CA THR A 7 8.07 -2.13 -13.30
C THR A 7 9.42 -2.46 -12.68
N ILE A 8 9.49 -3.30 -11.63
CA ILE A 8 10.77 -3.56 -10.94
C ILE A 8 11.57 -4.72 -11.54
N SER A 9 10.96 -5.59 -12.35
CA SER A 9 11.62 -6.84 -12.80
C SER A 9 11.49 -7.15 -14.28
N TYR A 10 10.64 -6.46 -15.04
CA TYR A 10 10.33 -6.84 -16.42
C TYR A 10 10.28 -5.67 -17.40
N ASP A 11 10.81 -4.50 -17.03
CA ASP A 11 10.88 -3.30 -17.89
C ASP A 11 9.53 -2.96 -18.56
N ASN A 12 8.43 -3.14 -17.83
CA ASN A 12 7.06 -2.92 -18.29
C ASN A 12 6.59 -3.80 -19.47
N THR A 13 7.24 -4.93 -19.74
CA THR A 13 6.93 -5.83 -20.88
C THR A 13 5.95 -6.97 -20.56
N MET A 14 5.58 -7.19 -19.30
CA MET A 14 4.61 -8.24 -18.93
C MET A 14 3.22 -7.98 -19.51
N LYS A 15 2.41 -9.04 -19.56
CA LYS A 15 0.97 -8.96 -19.86
C LYS A 15 0.17 -9.49 -18.67
N GLN A 16 -0.83 -8.74 -18.24
CA GLN A 16 -1.70 -9.17 -17.15
C GLN A 16 -2.70 -10.22 -17.63
N GLN A 17 -2.72 -11.38 -16.95
CA GLN A 17 -3.67 -12.47 -17.23
C GLN A 17 -4.50 -12.88 -16.01
N THR A 18 -4.24 -12.29 -14.83
CA THR A 18 -4.99 -12.60 -13.62
C THR A 18 -6.40 -12.03 -13.70
N ALA A 19 -7.40 -12.91 -13.60
CA ALA A 19 -8.80 -12.52 -13.49
C ALA A 19 -9.08 -11.82 -12.14
N LYS A 20 -10.15 -11.03 -12.07
CA LYS A 20 -10.62 -10.47 -10.80
C LYS A 20 -11.11 -11.59 -9.87
N PRO A 21 -10.98 -11.43 -8.54
CA PRO A 21 -11.56 -12.38 -7.59
C PRO A 21 -13.08 -12.41 -7.74
N LYS A 22 -13.71 -13.54 -7.40
CA LYS A 22 -15.17 -13.60 -7.26
C LYS A 22 -15.61 -12.79 -6.02
N PRO A 23 -16.84 -12.24 -5.99
CA PRO A 23 -17.33 -11.47 -4.83
C PRO A 23 -17.25 -12.24 -3.51
N GLU A 24 -17.49 -13.55 -3.51
CA GLU A 24 -17.42 -14.39 -2.31
C GLU A 24 -15.99 -14.65 -1.84
N GLN A 25 -15.00 -14.55 -2.74
CA GLN A 25 -13.58 -14.54 -2.37
C GLN A 25 -13.20 -13.19 -1.78
N GLU A 26 -13.58 -12.11 -2.46
CA GLU A 26 -13.27 -10.75 -2.04
C GLU A 26 -13.85 -10.39 -0.67
N ALA A 27 -15.05 -10.88 -0.34
CA ALA A 27 -15.66 -10.69 0.97
C ALA A 27 -14.87 -11.33 2.14
N ARG A 28 -13.96 -12.26 1.85
CA ARG A 28 -13.13 -12.95 2.86
C ARG A 28 -11.77 -12.28 3.07
N PHE A 29 -11.36 -11.37 2.20
CA PHE A 29 -10.08 -10.68 2.33
C PHE A 29 -10.03 -9.79 3.57
N CYS A 30 -8.84 -9.59 4.14
CA CYS A 30 -8.67 -8.78 5.34
C CYS A 30 -9.11 -7.34 5.06
N LEU A 31 -8.55 -6.74 4.01
CA LEU A 31 -8.83 -5.36 3.60
C LEU A 31 -9.40 -5.30 2.18
N GLU A 32 -10.21 -4.27 1.94
CA GLU A 32 -10.83 -3.99 0.64
C GLU A 32 -9.81 -3.80 -0.49
N SER A 33 -8.58 -3.40 -0.17
CA SER A 33 -7.55 -3.10 -1.15
C SER A 33 -6.14 -3.37 -0.66
N SER A 34 -5.24 -3.57 -1.62
CA SER A 34 -3.79 -3.60 -1.37
C SER A 34 -3.32 -2.23 -0.88
N ARG A 35 -2.53 -2.19 0.20
CA ARG A 35 -2.02 -0.93 0.76
C ARG A 35 -0.74 -1.13 1.56
N TRP A 36 0.03 -0.05 1.71
CA TRP A 36 1.11 0.03 2.69
C TRP A 36 0.51 0.46 4.03
N ILE A 37 0.81 -0.28 5.09
CA ILE A 37 0.38 -0.01 6.46
C ILE A 37 1.61 0.44 7.24
N ASN A 38 1.69 1.75 7.47
CA ASN A 38 2.83 2.37 8.13
C ASN A 38 2.81 2.04 9.62
N VAL A 39 3.81 1.27 10.05
CA VAL A 39 3.97 0.87 11.45
C VAL A 39 5.42 1.02 11.85
N GLY A 40 5.67 2.02 12.68
CA GLY A 40 6.97 2.26 13.31
C GLY A 40 7.24 1.28 14.44
N GLY A 41 8.40 1.42 15.06
CA GLY A 41 8.80 0.62 16.22
C GLY A 41 10.30 0.46 16.27
N SER A 42 10.75 -0.33 17.24
CA SER A 42 12.17 -0.61 17.44
C SER A 42 12.45 -2.10 17.30
N GLU A 43 13.63 -2.42 16.78
CA GLU A 43 14.15 -3.78 16.82
C GLU A 43 14.40 -4.23 18.27
N ASN A 44 14.44 -5.55 18.51
CA ASN A 44 14.86 -6.07 19.80
C ASN A 44 16.38 -5.86 19.97
N SER A 45 16.75 -4.71 20.55
CA SER A 45 18.13 -4.24 20.74
C SER A 45 19.03 -5.17 21.56
N ASN A 46 18.47 -6.14 22.27
CA ASN A 46 19.21 -7.04 23.16
C ASN A 46 19.93 -8.18 22.43
N GLN A 47 19.71 -8.37 21.13
CA GLN A 47 20.37 -9.38 20.32
C GLN A 47 20.84 -8.74 19.01
N SER A 48 22.14 -8.79 18.73
CA SER A 48 22.63 -8.29 17.45
C SER A 48 21.94 -9.05 16.30
N LYS A 49 21.31 -8.29 15.39
CA LYS A 49 20.63 -8.78 14.16
C LYS A 49 19.20 -9.34 14.32
N ASP A 50 18.48 -9.09 15.42
CA ASP A 50 17.04 -9.39 15.49
C ASP A 50 16.19 -8.25 14.89
N HIS A 51 15.93 -8.34 13.58
CA HIS A 51 15.17 -7.36 12.80
C HIS A 51 13.65 -7.38 13.05
N PHE A 52 13.15 -8.23 13.96
CA PHE A 52 11.72 -8.26 14.28
C PHE A 52 11.30 -7.01 15.06
N VAL A 53 10.37 -6.26 14.49
CA VAL A 53 9.69 -5.13 15.15
C VAL A 53 8.34 -5.61 15.66
N ARG A 54 8.12 -5.48 16.98
CA ARG A 54 6.97 -6.07 17.65
C ARG A 54 5.65 -5.48 17.15
N GLU A 55 5.57 -4.17 17.03
CA GLU A 55 4.40 -3.40 16.63
C GLU A 55 3.95 -3.80 15.22
N GLN A 56 4.90 -4.00 14.30
CA GLN A 56 4.61 -4.51 12.96
C GLN A 56 4.05 -5.94 13.01
N GLY A 57 4.59 -6.79 13.89
CA GLY A 57 4.07 -8.14 14.13
C GLY A 57 2.66 -8.14 14.71
N GLU A 58 2.34 -7.22 15.62
CA GLU A 58 1.01 -7.05 16.18
C GLU A 58 0.00 -6.62 15.10
N LYS A 59 0.39 -5.69 14.22
CA LYS A 59 -0.45 -5.32 13.07
C LYS A 59 -0.68 -6.47 12.10
N ALA A 60 0.35 -7.27 11.83
CA ALA A 60 0.19 -8.48 11.03
C ALA A 60 -0.77 -9.47 11.71
N LEU A 61 -0.71 -9.59 13.04
CA LEU A 61 -1.57 -10.48 13.82
C LEU A 61 -3.05 -10.07 13.77
N GLU A 62 -3.35 -8.78 13.73
CA GLU A 62 -4.71 -8.28 13.51
C GLU A 62 -5.29 -8.82 12.19
N LEU A 63 -4.56 -8.66 11.09
CA LEU A 63 -5.01 -9.13 9.77
C LEU A 63 -5.10 -10.66 9.71
N ILE A 64 -4.16 -11.37 10.34
CA ILE A 64 -4.19 -12.83 10.42
C ILE A 64 -5.46 -13.29 11.15
N ARG A 65 -5.78 -12.71 12.31
CA ARG A 65 -7.00 -13.02 13.07
C ARG A 65 -8.25 -12.76 12.23
N GLU A 66 -8.30 -11.63 11.54
CA GLU A 66 -9.41 -11.29 10.65
C GLU A 66 -9.60 -12.33 9.55
N SER A 67 -8.50 -12.78 8.92
CA SER A 67 -8.54 -13.82 7.86
C SER A 67 -9.10 -15.15 8.37
N PHE A 68 -8.72 -15.55 9.60
CA PHE A 68 -9.28 -16.74 10.26
C PHE A 68 -10.74 -16.60 10.66
N GLN A 69 -11.20 -15.40 11.02
CA GLN A 69 -12.61 -15.13 11.33
C GLN A 69 -13.49 -15.17 10.08
N LYS A 70 -12.94 -14.75 8.94
CA LYS A 70 -13.65 -14.75 7.64
C LYS A 70 -13.58 -16.08 6.90
N THR A 71 -12.86 -17.08 7.43
CA THR A 71 -12.61 -18.35 6.74
C THR A 71 -12.86 -19.57 7.64
N ASP A 72 -13.71 -20.49 7.21
CA ASP A 72 -13.98 -21.74 7.93
C ASP A 72 -12.78 -22.71 7.94
N GLY A 73 -11.92 -22.64 6.92
CA GLY A 73 -10.71 -23.44 6.78
C GLY A 73 -9.41 -22.72 7.11
N ILE A 74 -8.29 -23.22 6.58
CA ILE A 74 -7.02 -22.50 6.58
C ILE A 74 -7.09 -21.35 5.58
N PRO A 75 -6.87 -20.08 5.99
CA PRO A 75 -6.94 -18.95 5.09
C PRO A 75 -5.85 -19.00 4.01
N SER A 76 -6.19 -18.57 2.79
CA SER A 76 -5.23 -18.41 1.69
C SER A 76 -4.45 -17.10 1.81
N LEU A 77 -3.70 -16.99 2.91
CA LEU A 77 -2.90 -15.84 3.29
C LEU A 77 -1.47 -16.29 3.53
N PHE A 78 -0.49 -15.67 2.86
CA PHE A 78 0.92 -15.83 3.22
C PHE A 78 1.42 -14.63 4.03
N VAL A 79 2.33 -14.89 4.96
CA VAL A 79 3.21 -13.85 5.53
C VAL A 79 4.62 -14.10 5.05
N ILE A 80 5.13 -13.16 4.28
CA ILE A 80 6.46 -13.21 3.68
C ILE A 80 7.28 -12.11 4.33
N SER A 81 8.51 -12.45 4.72
CA SER A 81 9.48 -11.47 5.19
C SER A 81 10.80 -11.62 4.45
N PRO A 82 11.55 -10.52 4.19
CA PRO A 82 12.92 -10.64 3.70
C PRO A 82 13.85 -11.31 4.72
N PHE A 83 13.53 -11.29 6.02
CA PHE A 83 14.43 -11.70 7.09
C PHE A 83 13.95 -12.92 7.87
N THR A 84 14.88 -13.81 8.21
CA THR A 84 14.60 -15.01 9.00
C THR A 84 14.21 -14.69 10.43
N THR A 85 14.78 -13.64 11.01
CA THR A 85 14.48 -13.17 12.37
C THR A 85 13.08 -12.60 12.48
N VAL A 86 12.61 -11.84 11.49
CA VAL A 86 11.23 -11.32 11.44
C VAL A 86 10.20 -12.46 11.37
N LYS A 87 10.37 -13.45 10.46
CA LYS A 87 9.44 -14.60 10.42
C LYS A 87 9.46 -15.41 11.72
N ALA A 88 10.64 -15.54 12.36
CA ALA A 88 10.77 -16.28 13.62
C ALA A 88 10.10 -15.52 14.77
N GLY A 89 10.26 -14.20 14.82
CA GLY A 89 9.58 -13.31 15.76
C GLY A 89 8.07 -13.40 15.65
N LEU A 90 7.53 -13.36 14.42
CA LEU A 90 6.09 -13.53 14.20
C LEU A 90 5.60 -14.92 14.64
N LYS A 91 6.31 -16.00 14.29
CA LYS A 91 5.94 -17.36 14.75
C LYS A 91 5.93 -17.47 16.27
N ARG A 92 6.94 -16.90 16.95
CA ARG A 92 6.96 -16.83 18.42
C ARG A 92 5.74 -16.08 18.95
N MET A 93 5.43 -14.91 18.39
CA MET A 93 4.26 -14.13 18.80
C MET A 93 2.96 -14.94 18.65
N ILE A 94 2.76 -15.58 17.50
CA ILE A 94 1.58 -16.42 17.24
C ILE A 94 1.48 -17.59 18.23
N SER A 95 2.61 -18.25 18.53
CA SER A 95 2.62 -19.39 19.47
C SER A 95 2.20 -19.04 20.90
N THR A 96 2.24 -17.76 21.26
CA THR A 96 1.81 -17.27 22.59
C THR A 96 0.31 -16.95 22.66
N MET A 97 -0.39 -16.93 21.53
CA MET A 97 -1.83 -16.64 21.49
C MET A 97 -2.65 -17.75 22.15
N PRO A 98 -3.73 -17.42 22.89
CA PRO A 98 -4.69 -18.41 23.37
C PRO A 98 -5.26 -19.28 22.24
N GLU A 99 -5.61 -18.66 21.11
CA GLU A 99 -6.19 -19.31 19.93
C GLU A 99 -5.25 -20.34 19.30
N TYR A 100 -3.93 -20.12 19.39
CA TYR A 100 -2.93 -21.06 18.89
C TYR A 100 -3.04 -22.43 19.58
N LYS A 101 -3.44 -22.47 20.86
CA LYS A 101 -3.56 -23.72 21.62
C LYS A 101 -4.85 -24.48 21.32
N THR A 102 -5.89 -23.78 20.87
CA THR A 102 -7.24 -24.34 20.72
C THR A 102 -7.64 -24.57 19.26
N ASP A 103 -7.09 -23.79 18.33
CA ASP A 103 -7.37 -23.89 16.89
C ASP A 103 -6.19 -24.50 16.13
N LYS A 104 -6.33 -25.78 15.75
CA LYS A 104 -5.31 -26.49 14.96
C LYS A 104 -5.05 -25.85 13.60
N ARG A 105 -6.02 -25.12 13.03
CA ARG A 105 -5.85 -24.43 11.74
C ARG A 105 -4.74 -23.38 11.83
N ILE A 106 -4.62 -22.70 12.97
CA ILE A 106 -3.58 -21.68 13.19
C ILE A 106 -2.20 -22.32 13.24
N GLN A 107 -2.04 -23.45 13.93
CA GLN A 107 -0.78 -24.20 13.99
C GLN A 107 -0.36 -24.67 12.59
N GLU A 108 -1.25 -25.36 11.88
CA GLU A 108 -0.96 -25.84 10.53
C GLU A 108 -0.65 -24.70 9.54
N TRP A 109 -1.35 -23.57 9.67
CA TRP A 109 -1.12 -22.39 8.87
C TRP A 109 0.23 -21.76 9.17
N ALA A 110 0.56 -21.48 10.44
CA ALA A 110 1.80 -20.85 10.85
C ALA A 110 3.03 -21.62 10.35
N GLU A 111 2.92 -22.94 10.25
CA GLU A 111 4.00 -23.83 9.84
C GLU A 111 4.31 -23.66 8.35
N LYS A 112 3.26 -23.54 7.52
CA LYS A 112 3.33 -23.61 6.06
C LYS A 112 3.20 -22.25 5.34
N HIS A 113 2.64 -21.23 6.01
CA HIS A 113 2.24 -19.96 5.41
C HIS A 113 3.01 -18.75 5.92
N ILE A 114 3.97 -18.95 6.83
CA ILE A 114 4.91 -17.90 7.28
C ILE A 114 6.33 -18.29 6.88
N GLY A 115 6.99 -17.44 6.10
CA GLY A 115 8.28 -17.77 5.51
C GLY A 115 9.06 -16.58 4.99
N THR A 116 10.23 -16.90 4.43
CA THR A 116 11.00 -15.93 3.63
C THR A 116 10.66 -16.07 2.16
N VAL A 117 11.18 -15.17 1.32
CA VAL A 117 11.03 -15.26 -0.15
C VAL A 117 11.37 -16.64 -0.72
N HIS A 118 12.36 -17.35 -0.15
CA HIS A 118 12.73 -18.70 -0.57
C HIS A 118 11.70 -19.78 -0.20
N THR A 119 10.84 -19.54 0.80
CA THR A 119 9.86 -20.54 1.29
C THR A 119 8.70 -20.73 0.30
N PHE A 120 8.41 -19.70 -0.50
CA PHE A 120 7.21 -19.63 -1.35
C PHE A 120 7.49 -19.64 -2.84
N GLN A 121 8.70 -20.02 -3.25
CA GLN A 121 9.02 -20.14 -4.67
C GLN A 121 8.06 -21.12 -5.36
N GLY A 122 7.38 -20.65 -6.41
CA GLY A 122 6.39 -21.44 -7.16
C GLY A 122 5.03 -21.62 -6.46
N LYS A 123 4.81 -21.01 -5.29
CA LYS A 123 3.51 -21.02 -4.59
C LYS A 123 2.79 -19.69 -4.76
N GLU A 124 1.50 -19.65 -4.51
CA GLU A 124 0.69 -18.44 -4.57
C GLU A 124 -0.44 -18.52 -3.52
N ALA A 125 -0.89 -17.37 -3.05
CA ALA A 125 -1.98 -17.21 -2.11
C ALA A 125 -2.94 -16.11 -2.61
N GLU A 126 -4.18 -16.14 -2.14
CA GLU A 126 -5.14 -15.07 -2.44
C GLU A 126 -4.61 -13.71 -1.93
N GLU A 127 -4.02 -13.73 -0.73
CA GLU A 127 -3.51 -12.57 -0.02
C GLU A 127 -2.07 -12.78 0.44
N VAL A 128 -1.28 -11.69 0.48
CA VAL A 128 0.07 -11.68 1.06
C VAL A 128 0.22 -10.49 1.99
N ILE A 129 0.69 -10.75 3.20
CA ILE A 129 1.34 -9.76 4.06
C ILE A 129 2.84 -9.82 3.79
N PHE A 130 3.41 -8.72 3.30
CA PHE A 130 4.85 -8.52 3.23
C PHE A 130 5.30 -7.79 4.51
N LEU A 131 5.73 -8.57 5.50
CA LEU A 131 6.12 -8.09 6.83
C LEU A 131 7.62 -7.74 6.82
N LEU A 132 7.90 -6.45 6.91
CA LEU A 132 9.22 -5.92 6.60
C LEU A 132 10.21 -6.04 7.78
N GLY A 133 9.77 -5.69 8.99
CA GLY A 133 10.65 -5.51 10.14
C GLY A 133 11.50 -4.25 9.99
N CYS A 134 12.66 -4.28 10.66
CA CYS A 134 13.66 -3.23 10.70
C CYS A 134 13.25 -1.90 11.34
N ASP A 135 14.20 -1.30 12.05
CA ASP A 135 14.13 0.08 12.53
C ASP A 135 15.24 0.93 11.89
N LYS A 136 15.32 2.20 12.30
CA LYS A 136 16.30 3.17 11.80
C LYS A 136 17.78 2.79 12.01
N ASN A 137 18.09 1.82 12.85
CA ASN A 137 19.45 1.35 13.08
C ASN A 137 19.89 0.25 12.10
N ALA A 138 18.95 -0.29 11.32
CA ALA A 138 19.20 -1.38 10.37
C ALA A 138 19.22 -0.93 8.90
N LEU A 139 19.62 0.31 8.62
CA LEU A 139 19.57 0.87 7.25
C LEU A 139 20.38 0.07 6.22
N ASP A 140 21.51 -0.51 6.62
CA ASP A 140 22.30 -1.34 5.70
C ASP A 140 21.58 -2.65 5.35
N THR A 141 20.86 -3.23 6.32
CA THR A 141 19.98 -4.38 6.10
C THR A 141 18.81 -4.02 5.19
N VAL A 142 18.23 -2.84 5.36
CA VAL A 142 17.15 -2.32 4.49
C VAL A 142 17.65 -2.14 3.06
N ARG A 143 18.82 -1.52 2.87
CA ARG A 143 19.43 -1.27 1.55
C ARG A 143 19.82 -2.55 0.81
N TRP A 144 20.06 -3.65 1.52
CA TRP A 144 20.34 -4.95 0.91
C TRP A 144 19.13 -5.53 0.17
N VAL A 145 17.90 -5.15 0.54
CA VAL A 145 16.68 -5.64 -0.12
C VAL A 145 16.61 -5.10 -1.55
N ASN A 146 16.56 -6.03 -2.51
CA ASN A 146 16.61 -5.74 -3.95
C ASN A 146 15.32 -6.15 -4.67
N ASN A 147 15.27 -5.83 -5.98
CA ASN A 147 14.12 -6.13 -6.85
C ASN A 147 13.71 -7.60 -6.81
N ASN A 148 14.65 -8.56 -6.74
CA ASN A 148 14.32 -9.98 -6.75
C ASN A 148 13.56 -10.39 -5.49
N ILE A 149 13.97 -9.91 -4.31
CA ILE A 149 13.30 -10.20 -3.04
C ILE A 149 11.88 -9.65 -3.06
N VAL A 150 11.73 -8.38 -3.45
CA VAL A 150 10.43 -7.71 -3.53
C VAL A 150 9.53 -8.37 -4.56
N ASN A 151 10.05 -8.67 -5.75
CA ASN A 151 9.31 -9.31 -6.83
C ASN A 151 8.80 -10.69 -6.41
N VAL A 152 9.62 -11.50 -5.73
CA VAL A 152 9.16 -12.79 -5.21
C VAL A 152 7.99 -12.60 -4.25
N ALA A 153 8.12 -11.72 -3.25
CA ALA A 153 7.06 -11.47 -2.27
C ALA A 153 5.75 -10.98 -2.92
N VAL A 154 5.84 -9.96 -3.78
CA VAL A 154 4.69 -9.32 -4.44
C VAL A 154 3.97 -10.30 -5.39
N THR A 155 4.72 -11.13 -6.12
CA THR A 155 4.14 -12.07 -7.09
C THR A 155 3.52 -13.30 -6.45
N ARG A 156 3.67 -13.52 -5.13
CA ARG A 156 2.92 -14.58 -4.45
C ARG A 156 1.46 -14.21 -4.20
N ALA A 157 1.12 -12.92 -4.25
CA ALA A 157 -0.26 -12.43 -4.07
C ALA A 157 -1.04 -12.49 -5.38
N LYS A 158 -2.16 -13.21 -5.38
CA LYS A 158 -3.12 -13.17 -6.48
C LYS A 158 -3.94 -11.89 -6.49
N TYR A 159 -4.46 -11.49 -5.33
CA TYR A 159 -5.51 -10.46 -5.26
C TYR A 159 -5.19 -9.31 -4.30
N ARG A 160 -4.57 -9.58 -3.14
CA ARG A 160 -4.26 -8.54 -2.15
C ARG A 160 -2.82 -8.62 -1.65
N LEU A 161 -2.20 -7.45 -1.55
CA LEU A 161 -0.88 -7.26 -0.97
C LEU A 161 -0.96 -6.21 0.14
N TYR A 162 -0.56 -6.60 1.34
CA TYR A 162 -0.44 -5.73 2.51
C TYR A 162 1.04 -5.61 2.86
N ILE A 163 1.63 -4.42 2.70
CA ILE A 163 3.02 -4.19 3.13
C ILE A 163 2.97 -3.58 4.52
N ILE A 164 3.59 -4.21 5.51
CA ILE A 164 3.63 -3.70 6.89
C ILE A 164 5.06 -3.34 7.23
N GLY A 165 5.30 -2.06 7.48
CA GLY A 165 6.58 -1.54 7.95
C GLY A 165 6.66 -0.03 7.99
N ASP A 166 7.74 0.48 8.57
CA ASP A 166 7.99 1.90 8.71
C ASP A 166 8.58 2.47 7.41
N TYR A 167 7.79 3.23 6.65
CA TYR A 167 8.29 3.80 5.41
C TYR A 167 9.40 4.84 5.62
N THR A 168 9.49 5.50 6.79
CA THR A 168 10.59 6.44 7.11
C THR A 168 11.95 5.73 7.10
N VAL A 169 11.95 4.43 7.42
CA VAL A 169 13.10 3.52 7.36
C VAL A 169 13.24 2.92 5.95
N TRP A 170 12.15 2.37 5.41
CA TRP A 170 12.18 1.61 4.16
C TRP A 170 12.35 2.45 2.90
N GLN A 171 12.14 3.77 2.96
CA GLN A 171 12.50 4.69 1.89
C GLN A 171 13.99 4.64 1.53
N HIS A 172 14.86 4.13 2.40
CA HIS A 172 16.29 3.98 2.08
C HIS A 172 16.60 2.85 1.09
N ALA A 173 15.62 2.01 0.74
CA ALA A 173 15.72 1.04 -0.35
C ALA A 173 15.02 1.57 -1.61
N LEU A 174 15.78 1.81 -2.69
CA LEU A 174 15.24 2.37 -3.94
C LEU A 174 14.08 1.56 -4.53
N VAL A 175 14.12 0.23 -4.39
CA VAL A 175 13.02 -0.64 -4.83
C VAL A 175 11.72 -0.35 -4.06
N MET A 176 11.82 -0.05 -2.76
CA MET A 176 10.64 0.23 -1.93
C MET A 176 10.07 1.62 -2.17
N GLN A 177 10.89 2.60 -2.56
CA GLN A 177 10.41 3.89 -3.06
C GLN A 177 9.51 3.70 -4.29
N LYS A 178 9.96 2.90 -5.26
CA LYS A 178 9.17 2.56 -6.47
C LYS A 178 7.87 1.85 -6.10
N VAL A 179 7.94 0.88 -5.20
CA VAL A 179 6.76 0.14 -4.71
C VAL A 179 5.74 1.09 -4.09
N LYS A 180 6.18 1.97 -3.17
CA LYS A 180 5.30 2.95 -2.51
C LYS A 180 4.67 3.90 -3.51
N CYS A 181 5.47 4.46 -4.42
CA CYS A 181 4.99 5.33 -5.49
C CYS A 181 3.91 4.65 -6.34
N ILE A 182 4.14 3.42 -6.81
CA ILE A 182 3.16 2.65 -7.59
C ILE A 182 1.88 2.41 -6.80
N MET A 183 1.98 2.01 -5.52
CA MET A 183 0.81 1.74 -4.68
C MET A 183 -0.02 2.99 -4.44
N ASP A 184 0.63 4.13 -4.15
CA ASP A 184 -0.06 5.38 -3.82
C ASP A 184 -0.72 6.05 -5.04
N SER A 185 -0.11 5.91 -6.22
CA SER A 185 -0.61 6.49 -7.48
C SER A 185 -1.64 5.62 -8.19
N TYR A 186 -1.72 4.32 -7.88
CA TYR A 186 -2.54 3.35 -8.62
C TYR A 186 -4.00 3.79 -8.80
N ALA A 187 -4.67 4.13 -7.70
CA ALA A 187 -6.08 4.54 -7.73
C ALA A 187 -6.27 5.87 -8.48
N LEU A 188 -5.35 6.81 -8.28
CA LEU A 188 -5.38 8.13 -8.92
C LEU A 188 -5.18 8.05 -10.43
N ARG A 189 -4.23 7.22 -10.91
CA ARG A 189 -4.06 6.97 -12.35
C ARG A 189 -5.34 6.41 -12.97
N ALA A 190 -5.93 5.40 -12.35
CA ALA A 190 -7.18 4.81 -12.85
C ALA A 190 -8.35 5.81 -12.86
N LEU A 191 -8.49 6.62 -11.81
CA LEU A 191 -9.53 7.67 -11.75
C LEU A 191 -9.29 8.75 -12.81
N LYS A 192 -8.03 9.17 -13.02
CA LYS A 192 -7.65 10.14 -14.05
C LYS A 192 -7.95 9.61 -15.46
N GLU A 193 -7.61 8.36 -15.76
CA GLU A 193 -7.95 7.73 -17.04
C GLU A 193 -9.47 7.71 -17.28
N ILE A 194 -10.27 7.42 -16.25
CA ILE A 194 -11.73 7.49 -16.34
C ILE A 194 -12.17 8.94 -16.59
N ALA A 195 -11.56 9.92 -15.90
CA ALA A 195 -11.86 11.33 -16.04
C ALA A 195 -11.55 11.91 -17.42
N GLU A 196 -10.53 11.39 -18.09
CA GLU A 196 -10.06 11.84 -19.42
C GLU A 196 -10.75 11.14 -20.58
N ALA A 197 -11.44 10.03 -20.34
CA ALA A 197 -12.24 9.31 -21.32
C ALA A 197 -13.75 9.30 -20.96
N PRO A 198 -14.42 10.47 -20.97
CA PRO A 198 -15.84 10.60 -20.60
C PRO A 198 -16.80 9.78 -21.48
N GLU A 199 -16.41 9.54 -22.73
CA GLU A 199 -17.15 8.72 -23.71
C GLU A 199 -17.12 7.22 -23.38
N LYS A 200 -16.12 6.74 -22.63
CA LYS A 200 -16.04 5.34 -22.22
C LYS A 200 -16.94 5.10 -21.02
N LYS A 201 -17.77 4.06 -21.11
CA LYS A 201 -18.61 3.62 -19.98
C LYS A 201 -17.71 3.07 -18.87
N ALA A 202 -17.77 3.68 -17.70
CA ALA A 202 -17.19 3.14 -16.46
C ALA A 202 -18.30 2.75 -15.48
N ASP A 203 -18.04 1.75 -14.66
CA ASP A 203 -18.97 1.26 -13.63
C ASP A 203 -18.87 2.14 -12.37
N LYS A 204 -20.01 2.60 -11.84
CA LYS A 204 -20.08 3.35 -10.58
C LYS A 204 -19.41 2.61 -9.43
N LYS A 205 -19.63 1.28 -9.32
CA LYS A 205 -19.03 0.47 -8.25
C LYS A 205 -17.51 0.42 -8.35
N LEU A 206 -16.96 0.45 -9.57
CA LEU A 206 -15.53 0.51 -9.79
C LEU A 206 -14.96 1.84 -9.30
N VAL A 207 -15.63 2.96 -9.61
CA VAL A 207 -15.19 4.29 -9.17
C VAL A 207 -15.24 4.41 -7.65
N GLU A 208 -16.32 3.95 -7.01
CA GLU A 208 -16.41 3.88 -5.55
C GLU A 208 -15.28 3.04 -4.94
N ALA A 209 -14.98 1.88 -5.52
CA ALA A 209 -13.89 1.03 -5.07
C ALA A 209 -12.51 1.66 -5.27
N LEU A 210 -12.30 2.47 -6.32
CA LEU A 210 -11.05 3.20 -6.56
C LEU A 210 -10.89 4.37 -5.59
N LEU A 211 -11.96 5.12 -5.28
CA LEU A 211 -11.89 6.22 -4.33
C LEU A 211 -11.48 5.75 -2.93
N LYS A 212 -11.97 4.58 -2.49
CA LYS A 212 -11.52 3.95 -1.23
C LYS A 212 -10.06 3.47 -1.24
N GLN A 213 -9.44 3.42 -2.41
CA GLN A 213 -8.04 3.02 -2.58
C GLN A 213 -7.07 4.19 -2.64
N VAL A 214 -7.58 5.42 -2.74
CA VAL A 214 -6.72 6.61 -2.65
C VAL A 214 -6.12 6.64 -1.23
N PRO A 215 -4.81 6.90 -1.08
CA PRO A 215 -4.18 7.06 0.24
C PRO A 215 -4.99 8.02 1.08
N ASN A 216 -5.28 7.69 2.33
CA ASN A 216 -6.02 8.55 3.28
C ASN A 216 -5.08 9.15 4.33
N SER A 217 -5.59 9.91 5.29
CA SER A 217 -4.78 10.53 6.37
C SER A 217 -3.84 9.55 7.10
N GLU A 218 -4.30 8.32 7.39
CA GLU A 218 -3.48 7.27 8.03
C GLU A 218 -2.29 6.83 7.16
N SER A 219 -2.39 6.97 5.84
CA SER A 219 -1.32 6.62 4.89
C SER A 219 -0.12 7.56 4.99
N PHE A 220 -0.27 8.72 5.65
CA PHE A 220 0.77 9.73 5.87
C PHE A 220 1.32 9.72 7.29
N GLN A 221 0.86 8.79 8.13
CA GLN A 221 1.20 8.76 9.54
C GLN A 221 2.10 7.58 9.91
N VAL A 222 2.99 7.81 10.86
CA VAL A 222 3.67 6.76 11.64
C VAL A 222 3.40 7.05 13.11
N ASN A 223 2.92 6.05 13.85
CA ASN A 223 2.58 6.19 15.28
C ASN A 223 1.63 7.38 15.57
N GLY A 224 0.71 7.67 14.65
CA GLY A 224 -0.27 8.76 14.75
C GLY A 224 0.27 10.17 14.44
N GLN A 225 1.53 10.30 14.01
CA GLN A 225 2.12 11.58 13.60
C GLN A 225 2.32 11.62 12.09
N ILE A 226 1.99 12.75 11.45
CA ILE A 226 2.22 12.95 10.02
C ILE A 226 3.73 13.06 9.78
N GLU A 227 4.23 12.23 8.88
CA GLU A 227 5.64 12.22 8.49
C GLU A 227 5.83 12.94 7.16
N GLU A 228 6.70 13.96 7.15
CA GLU A 228 6.96 14.78 5.95
C GLU A 228 7.43 13.93 4.76
N ILE A 229 8.24 12.89 5.03
CA ILE A 229 8.73 11.99 3.98
C ILE A 229 7.60 11.21 3.30
N LEU A 230 6.53 10.86 4.01
CA LEU A 230 5.36 10.19 3.42
C LEU A 230 4.60 11.16 2.50
N VAL A 231 4.42 12.41 2.94
CA VAL A 231 3.80 13.47 2.13
C VAL A 231 4.61 13.74 0.87
N ASN A 232 5.93 13.94 1.01
CA ASN A 232 6.83 14.19 -0.11
C ASN A 232 6.87 13.02 -1.10
N THR A 233 6.82 11.77 -0.61
CA THR A 233 6.75 10.57 -1.45
C THR A 233 5.44 10.53 -2.25
N PHE A 234 4.32 10.85 -1.62
CA PHE A 234 3.05 10.89 -2.31
C PHE A 234 3.01 12.00 -3.36
N GLN A 235 3.56 13.19 -3.06
CA GLN A 235 3.69 14.25 -4.06
C GLN A 235 4.51 13.82 -5.28
N ALA A 236 5.60 13.06 -5.08
CA ALA A 236 6.35 12.46 -6.19
C ALA A 236 5.51 11.42 -6.96
N ALA A 237 4.63 10.69 -6.29
CA ALA A 237 3.68 9.79 -6.95
C ALA A 237 2.62 10.55 -7.78
N LEU A 238 2.19 11.73 -7.34
CA LEU A 238 1.28 12.60 -8.10
C LEU A 238 1.93 13.14 -9.39
N GLU A 239 3.24 13.40 -9.37
CA GLU A 239 3.97 13.81 -10.58
C GLU A 239 3.93 12.72 -11.68
N ASP A 240 3.92 11.45 -11.29
CA ASP A 240 3.77 10.32 -12.23
C ASP A 240 2.34 10.24 -12.80
N VAL A 241 1.33 10.64 -12.03
CA VAL A 241 -0.08 10.68 -12.47
C VAL A 241 -0.31 11.82 -13.47
N TRP A 242 0.26 13.00 -13.20
CA TRP A 242 0.14 14.19 -14.04
C TRP A 242 1.49 14.58 -14.64
N THR A 243 1.87 13.86 -15.70
CA THR A 243 3.09 14.12 -16.46
C THR A 243 3.02 15.40 -17.29
N ASP A 244 1.81 15.91 -17.56
CA ASP A 244 1.67 17.23 -18.16
C ASP A 244 1.97 18.31 -17.11
N GLN A 245 2.85 19.23 -17.51
CA GLN A 245 3.11 20.45 -16.75
C GLN A 245 2.06 21.52 -17.04
N SER A 246 0.89 21.16 -17.59
CA SER A 246 -0.14 22.16 -17.84
C SER A 246 -0.57 22.75 -16.51
N LEU A 247 -0.33 24.05 -16.38
CA LEU A 247 -0.71 24.80 -15.19
C LEU A 247 -2.22 24.65 -15.00
N LEU A 248 -2.64 24.70 -13.73
CA LEU A 248 -4.07 24.88 -13.42
C LEU A 248 -4.61 26.02 -14.28
N THR A 249 -5.78 25.82 -14.87
CA THR A 249 -6.42 26.91 -15.63
C THR A 249 -6.72 28.08 -14.68
N GLU A 250 -6.77 29.31 -15.21
CA GLU A 250 -7.13 30.48 -14.40
C GLU A 250 -8.44 30.28 -13.64
N LYS A 251 -9.43 29.66 -14.28
CA LYS A 251 -10.70 29.32 -13.64
C LYS A 251 -10.48 28.41 -12.42
N GLN A 252 -9.72 27.33 -12.57
CA GLN A 252 -9.46 26.39 -11.48
C GLN A 252 -8.73 27.05 -10.30
N MET A 253 -7.81 27.98 -10.54
CA MET A 253 -7.14 28.72 -9.46
C MET A 253 -8.11 29.72 -8.80
N ASN A 254 -8.88 30.45 -9.61
CA ASN A 254 -9.83 31.46 -9.14
C ASN A 254 -10.94 30.86 -8.27
N ASP A 255 -11.38 29.62 -8.55
CA ASP A 255 -12.37 28.90 -7.73
C ASP A 255 -11.89 28.70 -6.27
N PHE A 256 -10.58 28.76 -6.02
CA PHE A 256 -9.95 28.70 -4.70
C PHE A 256 -9.40 30.05 -4.21
N GLY A 257 -9.69 31.15 -4.92
CA GLY A 257 -9.20 32.49 -4.57
C GLY A 257 -7.72 32.73 -4.89
N PHE A 258 -7.13 31.89 -5.75
CA PHE A 258 -5.75 32.04 -6.19
C PHE A 258 -5.64 32.55 -7.63
N SER A 259 -4.56 33.26 -7.91
CA SER A 259 -4.04 33.53 -9.24
C SER A 259 -2.70 32.80 -9.43
N ALA A 260 -2.23 32.70 -10.69
CA ALA A 260 -0.90 32.15 -10.98
C ALA A 260 0.19 32.89 -10.19
N VAL A 261 0.14 34.22 -10.19
CA VAL A 261 1.10 35.09 -9.47
C VAL A 261 1.07 34.83 -7.96
N SER A 262 -0.12 34.66 -7.36
CA SER A 262 -0.20 34.39 -5.93
C SER A 262 0.32 33.01 -5.55
N ILE A 263 0.18 32.00 -6.43
CA ILE A 263 0.73 30.66 -6.19
C ILE A 263 2.26 30.70 -6.35
N GLU A 264 2.78 31.37 -7.38
CA GLU A 264 4.22 31.53 -7.61
C GLU A 264 4.93 32.31 -6.50
N ALA A 265 4.22 33.18 -5.79
CA ALA A 265 4.74 33.91 -4.64
C ALA A 265 4.86 33.08 -3.36
N LEU A 266 4.30 31.87 -3.31
CA LEU A 266 4.41 30.97 -2.17
C LEU A 266 5.78 30.29 -2.11
N GLU A 267 6.16 29.82 -0.93
CA GLU A 267 7.27 28.88 -0.75
C GLU A 267 7.10 27.69 -1.72
N PRO A 268 8.15 27.22 -2.42
CA PRO A 268 8.02 26.23 -3.49
C PRO A 268 7.29 24.93 -3.09
N CYS A 269 7.51 24.44 -1.88
CA CYS A 269 6.81 23.26 -1.36
C CYS A 269 5.31 23.53 -1.12
N VAL A 270 4.96 24.73 -0.69
CA VAL A 270 3.57 25.16 -0.46
C VAL A 270 2.86 25.36 -1.79
N ALA A 271 3.50 26.05 -2.74
CA ALA A 271 2.99 26.21 -4.11
C ALA A 271 2.67 24.85 -4.74
N LYS A 272 3.62 23.92 -4.67
CA LYS A 272 3.46 22.55 -5.17
C LYS A 272 2.29 21.83 -4.50
N SER A 273 2.20 21.89 -3.18
CA SER A 273 1.11 21.28 -2.42
C SER A 273 -0.26 21.85 -2.84
N MET A 274 -0.37 23.17 -2.97
CA MET A 274 -1.61 23.84 -3.41
C MET A 274 -2.04 23.39 -4.81
N VAL A 275 -1.08 23.32 -5.74
CA VAL A 275 -1.36 22.84 -7.10
C VAL A 275 -1.92 21.42 -7.08
N TRP A 276 -1.32 20.53 -6.28
CA TRP A 276 -1.77 19.15 -6.15
C TRP A 276 -3.14 19.03 -5.49
N SER A 277 -3.39 19.76 -4.40
CA SER A 277 -4.69 19.77 -3.73
C SER A 277 -5.81 20.23 -4.68
N ILE A 278 -5.58 21.26 -5.49
CA ILE A 278 -6.56 21.73 -6.47
C ILE A 278 -6.78 20.68 -7.58
N ARG A 279 -5.71 20.06 -8.10
CA ARG A 279 -5.82 18.98 -9.11
C ARG A 279 -6.63 17.80 -8.59
N LEU A 280 -6.34 17.34 -7.37
CA LEU A 280 -7.06 16.25 -6.71
C LEU A 280 -8.53 16.60 -6.51
N TYR A 281 -8.82 17.81 -6.02
CA TYR A 281 -10.19 18.30 -5.87
C TYR A 281 -10.98 18.18 -7.18
N PHE A 282 -10.48 18.74 -8.28
CA PHE A 282 -11.19 18.69 -9.57
C PHE A 282 -11.34 17.28 -10.13
N LEU A 283 -10.37 16.39 -9.87
CA LEU A 283 -10.50 14.99 -10.23
C LEU A 283 -11.67 14.34 -9.48
N PHE A 284 -11.72 14.51 -8.16
CA PHE A 284 -12.75 13.87 -7.33
C PHE A 284 -14.13 14.49 -7.52
N ASP A 285 -14.21 15.82 -7.67
CA ASP A 285 -15.45 16.52 -7.95
C ASP A 285 -16.07 16.03 -9.27
N ARG A 286 -15.25 15.87 -10.32
CA ARG A 286 -15.69 15.27 -11.59
C ARG A 286 -16.22 13.84 -11.41
N MET A 287 -15.57 13.02 -10.58
CA MET A 287 -16.08 11.67 -10.28
C MET A 287 -17.41 11.72 -9.53
N LYS A 288 -17.54 12.65 -8.58
CA LYS A 288 -18.76 12.83 -7.79
C LYS A 288 -19.94 13.22 -8.66
N GLU A 289 -19.76 14.23 -9.52
CA GLU A 289 -20.79 14.70 -10.45
C GLU A 289 -21.18 13.58 -11.44
N ARG A 290 -20.18 12.96 -12.10
CA ARG A 290 -20.42 11.98 -13.17
C ARG A 290 -21.10 10.70 -12.68
N PHE A 291 -20.81 10.25 -11.45
CA PHE A 291 -21.32 8.99 -10.91
C PHE A 291 -22.34 9.16 -9.77
N SER A 292 -22.75 10.41 -9.50
CA SER A 292 -23.71 10.76 -8.44
C SER A 292 -23.31 10.15 -7.08
N LEU A 293 -22.09 10.44 -6.64
CA LEU A 293 -21.46 9.88 -5.43
C LEU A 293 -21.74 10.75 -4.20
N ASN A 294 -23.02 11.00 -3.91
CA ASN A 294 -23.43 11.94 -2.87
C ASN A 294 -23.06 11.49 -1.45
N ASP A 295 -22.85 10.19 -1.24
CA ASP A 295 -22.54 9.57 0.06
C ASP A 295 -21.04 9.27 0.25
N VAL A 296 -20.20 9.55 -0.75
CA VAL A 296 -18.74 9.36 -0.62
C VAL A 296 -18.15 10.59 0.05
N ASP A 297 -17.64 10.41 1.26
CA ASP A 297 -16.92 11.46 1.98
C ASP A 297 -15.56 11.73 1.32
N LEU A 298 -15.55 12.71 0.43
CA LEU A 298 -14.33 13.18 -0.22
C LEU A 298 -13.44 14.00 0.74
N ALA A 299 -13.92 14.39 1.92
CA ALA A 299 -13.09 15.05 2.93
C ALA A 299 -12.12 14.08 3.62
N ALA A 300 -12.33 12.76 3.45
CA ALA A 300 -11.41 11.71 3.89
C ALA A 300 -10.27 11.43 2.90
N VAL A 301 -10.30 12.08 1.73
CA VAL A 301 -9.28 11.99 0.68
C VAL A 301 -8.28 13.14 0.91
N PRO A 302 -6.96 12.90 0.81
CA PRO A 302 -5.90 13.76 1.33
C PRO A 302 -5.83 15.17 0.76
#